data_AF-A0A7X0SA93-F1
#
_entry.id   AF-A0A7X0SA93-F1
#
_cell.length_a   1.000
_cell.length_b   1.000
_cell.length_c   1.000
_cell.angle_alpha   90.00
_cell.angle_beta   90.00
_cell.angle_gamma   90.00
#
_symmetry.space_group_name_H-M   'P 1'
#
loop_
_entity.id
_entity.type
_entity.pdbx_description
1 polymer ?
#
loop_
_entity_poly.entity_id
_entity_poly.type
_entity_poly.pdbx_seq_one_letter_code
_entity_poly.pdbx_strand_id
1 'polypeptide(L)'
;MKRSKTIILIFAILVGIITGVFVYYLETKGLVALKFRGVEFIDWIFIITGIVVTIMVTIDYILIKKYKNKFGKLKYILLRENRKKQVYGLRFLIAIFIFELIIILFSDEFKFMYIALLFVIGSQIIMFSIHNNEKEGINENCIYSWGNAIKWDKVKSYNINENILCLELEKNMFGKIETYKMLFKLDMENKDDIIKFIDMKIN
;
A
#
# COMPACT_ATOMS: atom_id res chain seq x y z
N MET A 1 15.55 5.14 13.79
CA MET A 1 15.47 4.08 12.75
C MET A 1 15.63 2.64 13.28
N LYS A 2 16.51 2.31 14.24
CA LYS A 2 16.66 0.92 14.76
C LYS A 2 15.42 0.39 15.52
N ARG A 3 14.82 1.19 16.42
CA ARG A 3 13.67 0.77 17.25
C ARG A 3 12.42 0.38 16.44
N SER A 4 12.15 1.05 15.32
CA SER A 4 11.00 0.75 14.44
C SER A 4 11.11 -0.64 13.78
N LYS A 5 12.31 -1.07 13.40
CA LYS A 5 12.53 -2.40 12.80
C LYS A 5 12.30 -3.52 13.83
N THR A 6 12.75 -3.31 15.07
CA THR A 6 12.53 -4.26 16.17
C THR A 6 11.05 -4.39 16.53
N ILE A 7 10.32 -3.28 16.57
CA ILE A 7 8.88 -3.30 16.85
C ILE A 7 8.11 -4.04 15.75
N ILE A 8 8.42 -3.79 14.48
CA ILE A 8 7.81 -4.50 13.34
C ILE A 8 8.11 -6.01 13.42
N LEU A 9 9.34 -6.38 13.76
CA LEU A 9 9.74 -7.79 13.93
C LEU A 9 8.97 -8.46 15.08
N ILE A 10 8.87 -7.81 16.24
CA ILE A 10 8.10 -8.32 17.39
C ILE A 10 6.63 -8.48 17.01
N PHE A 11 6.06 -7.51 16.30
CA PHE A 11 4.67 -7.56 15.85
C PHE A 11 4.45 -8.71 14.86
N ALA A 12 5.37 -8.93 13.91
CA ALA A 12 5.31 -10.05 12.98
C ALA A 12 5.39 -11.41 13.69
N ILE A 13 6.27 -11.54 14.69
CA ILE A 13 6.39 -12.74 15.52
C ILE A 13 5.10 -12.97 16.32
N LEU A 14 4.55 -11.94 16.94
CA LEU A 14 3.30 -12.02 17.69
C LEU A 14 2.11 -12.42 16.80
N VAL A 15 1.98 -11.82 15.62
CA VAL A 15 0.94 -12.20 14.65
C VAL A 15 1.12 -13.66 14.22
N GLY A 16 2.35 -14.11 13.97
CA GLY A 16 2.65 -15.50 13.66
C GLY A 16 2.27 -16.46 14.79
N ILE A 17 2.62 -16.14 16.03
CA ILE A 17 2.26 -16.94 17.22
C ILE A 17 0.74 -16.96 17.41
N ILE A 18 0.05 -15.82 17.35
CA ILE A 18 -1.40 -15.73 17.50
C ILE A 18 -2.11 -16.55 16.42
N THR A 19 -1.66 -16.43 15.16
CA THR A 19 -2.23 -17.19 14.04
C THR A 19 -1.99 -18.68 14.23
N GLY A 20 -0.78 -19.10 14.62
CA GLY A 20 -0.47 -20.50 14.91
C GLY A 20 -1.29 -21.07 16.07
N VAL A 21 -1.42 -20.33 17.18
CA VAL A 21 -2.26 -20.72 18.33
C VAL A 21 -3.73 -20.81 17.93
N PHE A 22 -4.22 -19.89 17.10
CA PHE A 22 -5.59 -19.91 16.59
C PHE A 22 -5.85 -21.13 15.71
N VAL A 23 -4.96 -21.43 14.76
CA VAL A 23 -5.07 -22.63 13.90
C VAL A 23 -5.00 -23.91 14.73
N TYR A 24 -4.05 -24.00 15.68
CA TYR A 24 -3.94 -25.14 16.59
C TYR A 24 -5.19 -25.31 17.46
N TYR A 25 -5.79 -24.22 17.95
CA TYR A 25 -7.06 -24.26 18.68
C TYR A 25 -8.20 -24.78 17.79
N LEU A 26 -8.28 -24.33 16.53
CA LEU A 26 -9.27 -24.85 15.60
C LEU A 26 -9.06 -26.35 15.31
N GLU A 27 -7.81 -26.79 15.20
CA GLU A 27 -7.43 -28.17 14.92
C GLU A 27 -7.77 -29.10 16.09
N THR A 28 -7.41 -28.71 17.31
CA THR A 28 -7.74 -29.47 18.54
C THR A 28 -9.24 -29.54 18.81
N LYS A 29 -10.03 -28.61 18.28
CA LYS A 29 -11.50 -28.65 18.31
C LYS A 29 -12.11 -29.42 17.12
N GLY A 30 -11.29 -29.98 16.24
CA GLY A 30 -11.73 -30.68 15.02
C GLY A 30 -12.41 -29.76 14.00
N LEU A 31 -12.34 -28.44 14.19
CA LEU A 31 -13.03 -27.45 13.35
C LEU A 31 -12.32 -27.26 12.01
N VAL A 32 -11.01 -27.52 11.93
CA VAL A 32 -10.24 -27.42 10.68
C VAL A 32 -10.77 -28.39 9.62
N ALA A 33 -11.00 -29.64 10.01
CA ALA A 33 -11.48 -30.71 9.12
C ALA A 33 -13.00 -30.70 8.88
N LEU A 34 -13.75 -29.77 9.50
CA LEU A 34 -15.18 -29.64 9.23
C LEU A 34 -15.38 -29.23 7.77
N LYS A 35 -16.12 -30.06 7.03
CA LYS A 35 -16.43 -29.79 5.63
C LYS A 35 -17.76 -29.06 5.52
N PHE A 36 -17.73 -27.86 4.96
CA PHE A 36 -18.92 -27.14 4.54
C PHE A 36 -18.99 -27.17 3.01
N ARG A 37 -20.06 -27.76 2.46
CA ARG A 37 -20.23 -27.97 1.00
C ARG A 37 -19.05 -28.71 0.34
N GLY A 38 -18.45 -29.67 1.05
CA GLY A 38 -17.34 -30.49 0.55
C GLY A 38 -15.95 -29.86 0.66
N VAL A 39 -15.85 -28.61 1.13
CA VAL A 39 -14.59 -27.86 1.32
C VAL A 39 -14.33 -27.66 2.81
N GLU A 40 -13.08 -27.75 3.25
CA GLU A 40 -12.70 -27.61 4.66
C GLU A 40 -12.96 -26.18 5.16
N PHE A 41 -13.33 -26.03 6.43
CA PHE A 41 -13.69 -24.74 7.01
C PHE A 41 -12.54 -23.72 6.93
N ILE A 42 -11.30 -24.19 7.08
CA ILE A 42 -10.10 -23.34 6.96
C ILE A 42 -9.97 -22.76 5.54
N ASP A 43 -10.27 -23.54 4.50
CA ASP A 43 -10.21 -23.10 3.11
C ASP A 43 -11.25 -22.02 2.81
N TRP A 44 -12.42 -22.07 3.45
CA TRP A 44 -13.44 -21.02 3.31
C TRP A 44 -12.94 -19.66 3.81
N ILE A 45 -12.18 -19.62 4.91
CA ILE A 45 -11.57 -18.36 5.41
C ILE A 45 -10.65 -17.77 4.34
N PHE A 46 -9.84 -18.62 3.74
CA PHE A 46 -8.91 -18.24 2.68
C PHE A 46 -9.62 -17.78 1.40
N ILE A 47 -10.65 -18.49 0.95
CA ILE A 47 -11.47 -18.11 -0.21
C ILE A 47 -12.13 -16.75 0.01
N ILE A 48 -12.78 -16.55 1.16
CA ILE A 48 -13.44 -15.29 1.51
C ILE A 48 -12.42 -14.15 1.55
N THR A 49 -11.25 -14.38 2.16
CA THR A 49 -10.17 -13.39 2.21
C THR A 49 -9.68 -13.03 0.81
N GLY A 50 -9.49 -14.02 -0.08
CA GLY A 50 -9.12 -13.80 -1.47
C GLY A 50 -10.14 -12.95 -2.24
N ILE A 51 -11.44 -13.25 -2.08
CA ILE A 51 -12.53 -12.47 -2.70
C ILE A 51 -12.50 -11.01 -2.20
N VAL A 52 -12.40 -10.81 -0.88
CA VAL A 52 -12.34 -9.47 -0.29
C VAL A 52 -11.13 -8.69 -0.80
N VAL A 53 -9.95 -9.30 -0.81
CA VAL A 53 -8.72 -8.68 -1.33
C VAL A 53 -8.85 -8.32 -2.81
N THR A 54 -9.46 -9.18 -3.63
CA THR A 54 -9.70 -8.92 -5.06
C THR A 54 -10.60 -7.69 -5.27
N ILE A 55 -11.69 -7.62 -4.51
CA ILE A 55 -12.61 -6.49 -4.55
C ILE A 55 -11.87 -5.21 -4.15
N MET A 56 -11.07 -5.25 -3.09
CA MET A 56 -10.27 -4.10 -2.65
C MET A 56 -9.29 -3.63 -3.72
N VAL A 57 -8.53 -4.54 -4.35
CA VAL A 57 -7.58 -4.18 -5.43
C VAL A 57 -8.32 -3.59 -6.63
N THR A 58 -9.48 -4.14 -6.99
CA THR A 58 -10.27 -3.68 -8.12
C THR A 58 -10.83 -2.28 -7.86
N ILE A 59 -11.39 -2.04 -6.66
CA ILE A 59 -11.87 -0.72 -6.25
C ILE A 59 -10.72 0.28 -6.26
N ASP A 60 -9.57 -0.09 -5.69
CA ASP A 60 -8.38 0.78 -5.64
C ASP A 60 -7.92 1.17 -7.05
N TYR A 61 -7.77 0.21 -7.95
CA TYR A 61 -7.44 0.48 -9.36
C TYR A 61 -8.45 1.43 -10.02
N ILE A 62 -9.75 1.20 -9.85
CA ILE A 62 -10.81 2.05 -10.40
C ILE A 62 -10.69 3.48 -9.84
N LEU A 63 -10.44 3.63 -8.53
CA LEU A 63 -10.28 4.94 -7.89
C LEU A 63 -9.07 5.70 -8.46
N ILE A 64 -7.92 5.04 -8.61
CA ILE A 64 -6.72 5.64 -9.21
C ILE A 64 -7.03 6.19 -10.61
N LYS A 65 -7.68 5.39 -11.46
CA LYS A 65 -8.07 5.83 -12.82
C LYS A 65 -9.07 6.97 -12.79
N LYS A 66 -10.07 6.89 -11.91
CA LYS A 66 -11.08 7.95 -11.74
C LYS A 66 -10.44 9.26 -11.28
N TYR A 67 -9.50 9.22 -10.33
CA TYR A 67 -8.80 10.40 -9.86
C TYR A 67 -7.94 11.02 -10.97
N LYS A 68 -7.19 10.19 -11.70
CA LYS A 68 -6.40 10.65 -12.84
C LYS A 68 -7.25 11.36 -13.90
N ASN A 69 -8.42 10.80 -14.22
CA ASN A 69 -9.34 11.41 -15.18
C ASN A 69 -10.00 12.68 -14.64
N LYS A 70 -10.37 12.71 -13.35
CA LYS A 70 -11.06 13.85 -12.73
C LYS A 70 -10.16 15.06 -12.52
N PHE A 71 -8.92 14.84 -12.06
CA PHE A 71 -8.05 15.92 -11.66
C PHE A 71 -7.17 16.46 -12.79
N GLY A 72 -7.15 15.78 -13.95
CA GLY A 72 -6.47 16.25 -15.16
C GLY A 72 -4.96 15.96 -15.16
N LYS A 73 -4.27 16.50 -16.16
CA LYS A 73 -2.83 16.30 -16.34
C LYS A 73 -2.03 16.99 -15.22
N LEU A 74 -0.92 16.38 -14.82
CA LEU A 74 0.03 16.99 -13.89
C LEU A 74 0.68 18.20 -14.55
N LYS A 75 0.72 19.33 -13.84
CA LYS A 75 1.41 20.55 -14.30
C LYS A 75 2.92 20.41 -14.07
N TYR A 76 3.30 19.92 -12.88
CA TYR A 76 4.68 19.62 -12.53
C TYR A 76 4.79 18.17 -12.06
N ILE A 77 5.71 17.42 -12.64
CA ILE A 77 6.02 16.05 -12.22
C ILE A 77 7.09 16.14 -11.13
N LEU A 78 6.81 15.52 -9.98
CA LEU A 78 7.71 15.54 -8.82
C LEU A 78 8.24 14.13 -8.54
N LEU A 79 9.46 14.04 -8.02
CA LEU A 79 10.07 12.77 -7.66
C LEU A 79 9.89 12.51 -6.17
N ARG A 80 9.14 11.47 -5.80
CA ARG A 80 9.03 11.10 -4.38
C ARG A 80 10.37 10.62 -3.82
N GLU A 81 10.76 11.12 -2.66
CA GLU A 81 12.01 10.74 -1.99
C GLU A 81 12.06 9.23 -1.67
N ASN A 82 10.93 8.67 -1.23
CA ASN A 82 10.83 7.27 -0.82
C ASN A 82 10.65 6.26 -1.97
N ARG A 83 10.70 6.68 -3.24
CA ARG A 83 10.48 5.79 -4.40
C ARG A 83 11.38 4.56 -4.39
N LYS A 84 12.67 4.72 -4.03
CA LYS A 84 13.61 3.59 -3.92
C LYS A 84 13.12 2.54 -2.92
N LYS A 85 12.65 2.96 -1.74
CA LYS A 85 12.14 2.04 -0.70
C LYS A 85 10.91 1.26 -1.18
N GLN A 86 10.04 1.91 -1.94
CA GLN A 86 8.85 1.27 -2.52
C GLN A 86 9.20 0.22 -3.56
N VAL A 87 10.20 0.49 -4.40
CA VAL A 87 10.73 -0.50 -5.35
C VAL A 87 11.36 -1.69 -4.63
N TYR A 88 12.13 -1.46 -3.56
CA TYR A 88 12.66 -2.56 -2.74
C TYR A 88 11.56 -3.38 -2.07
N GLY A 89 10.51 -2.73 -1.55
CA GLY A 89 9.35 -3.41 -0.98
C GLY A 89 8.63 -4.29 -2.02
N LEU A 90 8.44 -3.78 -3.25
CA LEU A 90 7.85 -4.56 -4.33
C LEU A 90 8.70 -5.78 -4.70
N ARG A 91 10.03 -5.61 -4.81
CA ARG A 91 10.96 -6.73 -5.07
C ARG A 91 10.91 -7.78 -3.97
N PHE A 92 10.79 -7.35 -2.72
CA PHE A 92 10.66 -8.25 -1.59
C PHE A 92 9.36 -9.05 -1.64
N LEU A 93 8.22 -8.42 -1.96
CA LEU A 93 6.95 -9.13 -2.16
C LEU A 93 7.02 -10.15 -3.29
N ILE A 94 7.66 -9.80 -4.41
CA ILE A 94 7.89 -10.74 -5.53
C ILE A 94 8.75 -11.92 -5.10
N ALA A 95 9.79 -11.70 -4.27
CA ALA A 95 10.62 -12.78 -3.76
C ALA A 95 9.83 -13.75 -2.87
N ILE A 96 8.95 -13.24 -2.00
CA ILE A 96 8.05 -14.07 -1.18
C ILE A 96 7.11 -14.87 -2.09
N PHE A 97 6.50 -14.22 -3.07
CA PHE A 97 5.61 -14.88 -4.02
C PHE A 97 6.29 -16.04 -4.76
N ILE A 98 7.51 -15.84 -5.25
CA ILE A 98 8.29 -16.91 -5.93
C ILE A 98 8.62 -18.04 -4.95
N PHE A 99 9.04 -17.70 -3.71
CA PHE A 99 9.36 -18.68 -2.69
C PHE A 99 8.15 -19.56 -2.34
N GLU A 100 6.99 -18.96 -2.14
CA GLU A 100 5.75 -19.70 -1.88
C GLU A 100 5.33 -20.55 -3.08
N LEU A 101 5.49 -20.04 -4.31
CA LEU A 101 5.19 -20.79 -5.52
C LEU A 101 6.07 -22.05 -5.63
N ILE A 102 7.34 -21.95 -5.26
CA ILE A 102 8.24 -23.11 -5.17
C ILE A 102 7.71 -24.11 -4.14
N ILE A 103 7.33 -23.67 -2.93
CA ILE A 103 6.80 -24.58 -1.89
C ILE A 103 5.59 -25.36 -2.40
N ILE A 104 4.65 -24.71 -3.10
CA ILE A 104 3.46 -25.38 -3.64
C ILE A 104 3.80 -26.42 -4.70
N LEU A 105 4.79 -26.12 -5.54
CA LEU A 105 5.20 -27.04 -6.60
C LEU A 105 5.83 -28.32 -6.04
N PHE A 106 6.47 -28.25 -4.87
CA PHE A 106 7.22 -29.37 -4.27
C PHE A 106 6.57 -29.98 -3.03
N SER A 107 5.44 -29.47 -2.55
CA SER A 107 4.76 -30.00 -1.36
C SER A 107 3.28 -30.27 -1.62
N ASP A 108 2.92 -31.56 -1.70
CA ASP A 108 1.54 -32.00 -1.90
C ASP A 108 0.63 -31.74 -0.68
N GLU A 109 1.18 -31.79 0.53
CA GLU A 109 0.42 -31.67 1.78
C GLU A 109 -0.18 -30.27 2.01
N PHE A 110 0.39 -29.23 1.40
CA PHE A 110 -0.01 -27.85 1.70
C PHE A 110 -0.51 -27.06 0.49
N LYS A 111 -0.76 -27.73 -0.66
CA LYS A 111 -1.11 -27.05 -1.91
C LYS A 111 -2.29 -26.08 -1.76
N PHE A 112 -3.36 -26.48 -1.09
CA PHE A 112 -4.57 -25.66 -0.99
C PHE A 112 -4.39 -24.42 -0.11
N MET A 113 -3.76 -24.56 1.06
CA MET A 113 -3.50 -23.46 1.99
C MET A 113 -2.61 -22.37 1.37
N TYR A 114 -1.58 -22.78 0.64
CA TYR A 114 -0.64 -21.83 0.03
C TYR A 114 -1.17 -21.18 -1.25
N ILE A 115 -2.11 -21.81 -1.99
CA ILE A 115 -2.70 -21.20 -3.21
C ILE A 115 -3.42 -19.90 -2.88
N ALA A 116 -4.19 -19.87 -1.78
CA ALA A 116 -4.90 -18.67 -1.38
C ALA A 116 -3.97 -17.57 -0.86
N LEU A 117 -2.92 -17.94 -0.12
CA LEU A 117 -1.90 -17.00 0.33
C LEU A 117 -1.15 -16.38 -0.85
N LEU A 118 -0.76 -17.20 -1.83
CA LEU A 118 -0.20 -16.73 -3.10
C LEU A 118 -1.12 -15.72 -3.79
N PHE A 119 -2.41 -16.00 -3.83
CA PHE A 119 -3.39 -15.11 -4.46
C PHE A 119 -3.47 -13.76 -3.73
N VAL A 120 -3.42 -13.75 -2.40
CA VAL A 120 -3.36 -12.53 -1.59
C VAL A 120 -2.07 -11.75 -1.88
N ILE A 121 -0.91 -12.40 -1.88
CA ILE A 121 0.38 -11.75 -2.14
C ILE A 121 0.46 -11.24 -3.58
N GLY A 122 0.01 -12.02 -4.54
CA GLY A 122 -0.09 -11.62 -5.95
C GLY A 122 -0.96 -10.37 -6.12
N SER A 123 -2.09 -10.31 -5.41
CA SER A 123 -2.97 -9.14 -5.38
C SER A 123 -2.27 -7.89 -4.80
N GLN A 124 -1.47 -8.05 -3.74
CA GLN A 124 -0.67 -6.96 -3.18
C GLN A 124 0.43 -6.49 -4.15
N ILE A 125 1.10 -7.42 -4.84
CA ILE A 125 2.08 -7.10 -5.89
C ILE A 125 1.45 -6.26 -6.99
N ILE A 126 0.25 -6.65 -7.46
CA ILE A 126 -0.49 -5.91 -8.49
C ILE A 126 -0.80 -4.50 -8.01
N MET A 127 -1.38 -4.35 -6.82
CA MET A 127 -1.70 -3.04 -6.22
C MET A 127 -0.44 -2.16 -6.13
N PHE A 128 0.62 -2.65 -5.50
CA PHE A 128 1.88 -1.90 -5.37
C PHE A 128 2.48 -1.52 -6.73
N SER A 129 2.40 -2.41 -7.71
CA SER A 129 2.91 -2.17 -9.06
C SER A 129 2.14 -1.04 -9.75
N ILE A 130 0.81 -1.03 -9.62
CA ILE A 130 -0.05 0.04 -10.16
C ILE A 130 0.34 1.38 -9.54
N HIS A 131 0.39 1.48 -8.21
CA HIS A 131 0.71 2.74 -7.56
C HIS A 131 2.14 3.23 -7.84
N ASN A 132 3.12 2.32 -7.92
CA ASN A 132 4.51 2.66 -8.21
C ASN A 132 4.73 3.13 -9.66
N ASN A 133 3.83 2.77 -10.57
CA ASN A 133 3.85 3.21 -11.97
C ASN A 133 3.14 4.55 -12.19
N GLU A 134 2.33 5.01 -11.24
CA GLU A 134 1.69 6.31 -11.34
C GLU A 134 2.72 7.45 -11.16
N LYS A 135 2.65 8.44 -12.04
CA LYS A 135 3.47 9.66 -11.91
C LYS A 135 2.98 10.45 -10.71
N GLU A 136 3.89 11.03 -9.95
CA GLU A 136 3.56 11.91 -8.84
C GLU A 136 3.82 13.36 -9.24
N GLY A 137 3.11 14.29 -8.60
CA GLY A 137 3.26 15.69 -8.93
C GLY A 137 2.14 16.56 -8.41
N ILE A 138 2.10 17.79 -8.92
CA ILE A 138 1.10 18.77 -8.55
C ILE A 138 0.40 19.32 -9.80
N ASN A 139 -0.86 19.68 -9.64
CA ASN A 139 -1.65 20.37 -10.65
C ASN A 139 -2.53 21.44 -10.02
N GLU A 140 -3.35 22.10 -10.84
CA GLU A 140 -4.22 23.20 -10.43
C GLU A 140 -5.20 22.85 -9.30
N ASN A 141 -5.61 21.59 -9.21
CA ASN A 141 -6.70 21.15 -8.35
C ASN A 141 -6.23 20.32 -7.14
N CYS A 142 -5.07 19.66 -7.25
CA CYS A 142 -4.57 18.77 -6.22
C CYS A 142 -3.06 18.50 -6.32
N ILE A 143 -2.51 17.99 -5.23
CA ILE A 143 -1.27 17.23 -5.17
C ILE A 143 -1.61 15.77 -5.42
N TYR A 144 -1.00 15.15 -6.42
CA TYR A 144 -1.20 13.75 -6.75
C TYR A 144 0.00 12.91 -6.34
N SER A 145 -0.22 11.92 -5.49
CA SER A 145 0.85 11.12 -4.91
C SER A 145 0.39 9.69 -4.70
N TRP A 146 1.05 8.74 -5.38
CA TRP A 146 0.83 7.29 -5.25
C TRP A 146 -0.65 6.88 -5.42
N GLY A 147 -1.27 7.34 -6.50
CA GLY A 147 -2.66 7.03 -6.81
C GLY A 147 -3.70 7.88 -6.08
N ASN A 148 -3.30 8.67 -5.09
CA ASN A 148 -4.19 9.53 -4.32
C ASN A 148 -4.11 10.99 -4.77
N ALA A 149 -5.27 11.63 -4.89
CA ALA A 149 -5.39 13.06 -5.15
C ALA A 149 -5.74 13.81 -3.85
N ILE A 150 -4.83 14.68 -3.42
CA ILE A 150 -4.94 15.48 -2.19
C ILE A 150 -5.23 16.92 -2.61
N LYS A 151 -6.41 17.42 -2.25
CA LYS A 151 -6.81 18.78 -2.56
C LYS A 151 -5.96 19.80 -1.79
N TRP A 152 -5.83 21.00 -2.35
CA TRP A 152 -5.06 22.10 -1.77
C TRP A 152 -5.57 22.56 -0.40
N ASP A 153 -6.87 22.43 -0.11
CA ASP A 153 -7.46 22.75 1.21
C ASP A 153 -6.91 21.88 2.36
N LYS A 154 -6.22 20.78 2.04
CA LYS A 154 -5.55 19.92 3.02
C LYS A 154 -4.10 20.29 3.27
N VAL A 155 -3.55 21.26 2.53
CA VAL A 155 -2.17 21.73 2.71
C VAL A 155 -2.16 22.84 3.74
N LYS A 156 -1.45 22.65 4.85
CA LYS A 156 -1.32 23.64 5.92
C LYS A 156 -0.15 24.58 5.68
N SER A 157 0.97 24.01 5.30
CA SER A 157 2.22 24.73 5.11
C SER A 157 3.11 23.96 4.15
N TYR A 158 4.15 24.63 3.68
CA TYR A 158 5.23 23.97 2.96
C TYR A 158 6.58 24.54 3.40
N ASN A 159 7.63 23.73 3.24
CA ASN A 159 9.00 24.16 3.41
C ASN A 159 9.84 23.55 2.29
N ILE A 160 10.85 24.28 1.82
CA ILE A 160 11.83 23.79 0.86
C ILE A 160 13.20 23.86 1.50
N ASN A 161 13.82 22.70 1.66
CA ASN A 161 15.22 22.60 2.05
C ASN A 161 16.02 22.06 0.85
N GLU A 162 16.98 22.83 0.35
CA GLU A 162 17.74 22.53 -0.86
C GLU A 162 16.83 22.24 -2.08
N ASN A 163 16.66 20.97 -2.41
CA ASN A 163 15.83 20.44 -3.50
C ASN A 163 14.67 19.56 -3.00
N ILE A 164 14.37 19.58 -1.70
CA ILE A 164 13.29 18.80 -1.10
C ILE A 164 12.15 19.73 -0.72
N LEU A 165 11.03 19.59 -1.42
CA LEU A 165 9.73 20.15 -1.04
C LEU A 165 9.09 19.25 0.01
N CYS A 166 8.80 19.82 1.17
CA CYS A 166 8.06 19.20 2.25
C CYS A 166 6.70 19.90 2.37
N LEU A 167 5.62 19.16 2.10
CA LEU A 167 4.25 19.61 2.29
C LEU A 167 3.71 19.07 3.60
N GLU A 168 3.17 19.94 4.45
CA GLU A 168 2.46 19.56 5.66
C GLU A 168 0.97 19.46 5.36
N LEU A 169 0.41 18.28 5.58
CA LEU A 169 -0.94 17.93 5.16
C LEU A 169 -1.80 17.52 6.34
N GLU A 170 -3.07 17.89 6.32
CA GLU A 170 -4.07 17.42 7.27
C GLU A 170 -4.85 16.21 6.75
N LYS A 171 -4.99 15.21 7.61
CA LYS A 171 -5.85 14.06 7.39
C LYS A 171 -6.80 13.90 8.57
N ASN A 172 -8.09 13.74 8.28
CA ASN A 172 -9.05 13.32 9.29
C ASN A 172 -8.99 11.79 9.40
N MET A 173 -8.56 11.26 10.54
CA MET A 173 -8.63 9.85 10.87
C MET A 173 -9.45 9.68 12.15
N PHE A 174 -10.57 8.95 12.04
CA PHE A 174 -11.44 8.62 13.18
C PHE A 174 -11.89 9.84 14.00
N GLY A 175 -12.19 10.96 13.33
CA GLY A 175 -12.65 12.20 13.98
C GLY A 175 -11.53 13.06 14.57
N LYS A 176 -10.26 12.67 14.41
CA LYS A 176 -9.09 13.47 14.80
C LYS A 176 -8.38 14.00 13.56
N ILE A 177 -8.00 15.28 13.59
CA ILE A 177 -7.16 15.89 12.57
C ILE A 177 -5.71 15.58 12.93
N GLU A 178 -5.05 14.81 12.08
CA GLU A 178 -3.62 14.52 12.17
C GLU A 178 -2.87 15.26 11.07
N THR A 179 -1.71 15.80 11.41
CA THR A 179 -0.78 16.38 10.44
C THR A 179 0.30 15.37 10.07
N TYR A 180 0.62 15.29 8.78
CA TYR A 180 1.70 14.45 8.28
C TYR A 180 2.49 15.18 7.18
N LYS A 181 3.75 14.77 7.00
CA LYS A 181 4.65 15.37 6.02
C LYS A 181 4.74 14.52 4.77
N MET A 182 4.64 15.17 3.62
CA MET A 182 4.84 14.56 2.31
C MET A 182 6.03 15.20 1.62
N LEU A 183 7.01 14.37 1.24
CA LEU A 183 8.33 14.80 0.76
C LEU A 183 8.48 14.51 -0.73
N PHE A 184 8.81 15.54 -1.48
CA PHE A 184 9.10 15.50 -2.91
C PHE A 184 10.48 16.09 -3.19
N LYS A 185 11.27 15.37 -3.97
CA LYS A 185 12.46 15.91 -4.61
C LYS A 185 12.03 16.71 -5.84
N LEU A 186 12.44 17.97 -5.86
CA LEU A 186 12.24 18.92 -6.95
C LEU A 186 13.34 18.74 -7.99
N ASP A 187 12.97 18.97 -9.25
CA ASP A 187 13.92 19.31 -10.28
C ASP A 187 14.25 20.80 -10.17
N MET A 188 15.53 21.15 -10.23
CA MET A 188 15.98 22.53 -9.98
C MET A 188 15.53 23.49 -11.09
N GLU A 189 15.30 22.98 -12.31
CA GLU A 189 14.88 23.79 -13.46
C GLU A 189 13.52 24.46 -13.26
N ASN A 190 12.58 23.81 -12.58
CA ASN A 190 11.21 24.31 -12.38
C ASN A 190 10.95 24.81 -10.95
N LYS A 191 11.99 24.94 -10.12
CA LYS A 191 11.84 25.19 -8.68
C LYS A 191 11.07 26.48 -8.39
N ASP A 192 11.44 27.59 -9.00
CA ASP A 192 10.84 28.90 -8.70
C ASP A 192 9.37 28.97 -9.16
N ASP A 193 9.05 28.33 -10.29
CA ASP A 193 7.69 28.27 -10.81
C ASP A 193 6.79 27.35 -9.97
N ILE A 194 7.35 26.28 -9.41
CA ILE A 194 6.66 25.42 -8.44
C ILE A 194 6.39 26.19 -7.14
N ILE A 195 7.36 26.96 -6.64
CA ILE A 195 7.21 27.79 -5.44
C ILE A 195 6.09 28.82 -5.62
N LYS A 196 6.18 29.64 -6.67
CA LYS A 196 5.15 30.64 -6.99
C LYS A 196 3.77 30.00 -7.09
N PHE A 197 3.69 28.83 -7.72
CA PHE A 197 2.44 28.11 -7.87
C PHE A 197 1.88 27.60 -6.52
N ILE A 198 2.73 27.09 -5.63
CA ILE A 198 2.31 26.67 -4.29
C ILE A 198 1.87 27.86 -3.44
N ASP A 199 2.60 28.98 -3.50
CA ASP A 199 2.24 30.22 -2.80
C ASP A 199 0.85 30.72 -3.21
N MET A 200 0.51 30.66 -4.51
CA MET A 200 -0.83 31.01 -5.01
C MET A 200 -1.96 30.05 -4.57
N LYS A 201 -1.61 28.87 -4.03
CA LYS A 201 -2.60 27.85 -3.63
C LYS A 201 -2.83 27.80 -2.13
N ILE A 202 -1.86 28.25 -1.35
CA ILE A 202 -1.91 28.24 0.11
C ILE A 202 -2.29 29.63 0.67
N ASN A 203 -1.93 30.72 -0.03
CA ASN A 203 -2.36 32.09 0.30
C ASN A 203 -3.62 32.48 -0.49
#